data_AF-A0A9W9R273-F1
#
_entry.id   AF-A0A9W9R273-F1
#
_cell.length_a   1.000
_cell.length_b   1.000
_cell.length_c   1.000
_cell.angle_alpha   90.00
_cell.angle_beta   90.00
_cell.angle_gamma   90.00
#
_symmetry.space_group_name_H-M   'P 1'
#
loop_
_entity.id
_entity.type
_entity.pdbx_description
1 polymer ?
#
loop_
_entity_poly.entity_id
_entity_poly.type
_entity_poly.pdbx_seq_one_letter_code
_entity_poly.pdbx_strand_id
1 'polypeptide(L)'
;MTNQHSIMQPTGEVELWLRRYECWFCPSEWIGFSALLEHLETSRCVKEDRIRTLAFECPEYGFYGNRLTDPYPFFCFQCHAQFTQISALFYHVERNGPCSYLLGDGECLGNLRDFYIEYYDCPGCDSLGY
;
A
#
# COMPACT_ATOMS: atom_id res chain seq x y z
N MET A 1 13.02 -25.42 41.27
CA MET A 1 12.09 -26.05 40.31
C MET A 1 11.21 -24.95 39.76
N THR A 2 11.13 -24.94 38.44
CA THR A 2 10.74 -23.86 37.53
C THR A 2 9.24 -23.60 37.48
N ASN A 3 8.85 -22.33 37.28
CA ASN A 3 8.13 -21.89 36.08
C ASN A 3 7.70 -20.42 36.26
N GLN A 4 8.54 -19.51 35.77
CA GLN A 4 8.08 -18.18 35.38
C GLN A 4 7.40 -18.35 34.02
N HIS A 5 6.07 -18.27 33.99
CA HIS A 5 5.34 -18.01 32.76
C HIS A 5 5.68 -16.60 32.31
N SER A 6 6.68 -16.48 31.43
CA SER A 6 6.91 -15.25 30.67
C SER A 6 5.74 -15.08 29.72
N ILE A 7 4.84 -14.16 30.06
CA ILE A 7 3.85 -13.63 29.12
C ILE A 7 4.64 -12.84 28.09
N MET A 8 4.77 -13.38 26.87
CA MET A 8 5.30 -12.63 25.73
C MET A 8 4.42 -11.38 25.56
N GLN A 9 5.03 -10.22 25.74
CA GLN A 9 4.45 -8.96 25.28
C GLN A 9 4.36 -9.03 23.75
N PRO A 10 3.23 -8.62 23.13
CA PRO A 10 3.22 -8.46 21.69
C PRO A 10 4.16 -7.31 21.35
N THR A 11 5.26 -7.62 20.66
CA THR A 11 6.08 -6.60 20.01
C THR A 11 5.17 -5.88 19.01
N GLY A 12 5.27 -4.56 18.90
CA GLY A 12 4.43 -3.73 18.01
C GLY A 12 4.59 -4.00 16.51
N GLU A 13 5.26 -5.11 16.13
CA GLU A 13 5.50 -5.59 14.77
C GLU A 13 4.44 -6.61 14.31
N VAL A 14 3.45 -6.92 15.15
CA VAL A 14 2.33 -7.82 14.79
C VAL A 14 1.39 -7.11 13.80
N GLU A 15 1.74 -7.28 12.53
CA GLU A 15 0.86 -7.54 11.39
C GLU A 15 0.11 -6.35 10.74
N LEU A 16 0.85 -5.35 10.24
CA LEU A 16 0.30 -4.37 9.27
C LEU A 16 -0.41 -5.04 8.06
N TRP A 17 0.05 -6.23 7.66
CA TRP A 17 -0.53 -7.04 6.58
C TRP A 17 -1.83 -7.78 6.97
N LEU A 18 -2.20 -7.83 8.26
CA LEU A 18 -3.53 -8.30 8.71
C LEU A 18 -4.55 -7.19 8.87
N ARG A 19 -4.14 -5.93 8.70
CA ARG A 19 -5.07 -4.81 8.81
C ARG A 19 -6.17 -4.97 7.76
N ARG A 20 -7.39 -4.74 8.20
CA ARG A 20 -8.56 -4.75 7.33
C ARG A 20 -8.77 -3.37 6.73
N TYR A 21 -9.15 -3.37 5.46
CA TYR A 21 -9.43 -2.18 4.68
C TYR A 21 -10.77 -2.32 3.98
N GLU A 22 -11.61 -1.30 4.10
CA GLU A 22 -12.86 -1.20 3.37
C GLU A 22 -12.62 -0.51 2.03
N CYS A 23 -13.35 -0.93 1.00
CA CYS A 23 -13.35 -0.19 -0.26
C CYS A 23 -14.17 1.10 -0.11
N TRP A 24 -13.62 2.22 -0.56
CA TRP A 24 -14.31 3.52 -0.51
C TRP A 24 -15.57 3.63 -1.37
N PHE A 25 -15.77 2.71 -2.32
CA PHE A 25 -16.82 2.82 -3.34
C PHE A 25 -17.78 1.62 -3.40
N CYS A 26 -17.54 0.59 -2.59
CA CYS A 26 -18.42 -0.57 -2.51
C CYS A 26 -18.31 -1.27 -1.14
N PRO A 27 -19.26 -2.12 -0.74
CA PRO A 27 -19.32 -2.70 0.60
C PRO A 27 -18.31 -3.84 0.86
N SER A 28 -17.27 -4.00 0.02
CA SER A 28 -16.27 -5.06 0.19
C SER A 28 -15.20 -4.69 1.21
N GLU A 29 -14.70 -5.68 1.94
CA GLU A 29 -13.57 -5.59 2.88
C GLU A 29 -12.43 -6.52 2.43
N TRP A 30 -11.18 -6.09 2.66
CA TRP A 30 -9.96 -6.80 2.27
C TRP A 30 -8.95 -6.84 3.41
N ILE A 31 -8.19 -7.94 3.51
CA ILE A 31 -7.08 -8.08 4.47
C ILE A 31 -5.78 -7.70 3.75
N GLY A 32 -5.05 -6.74 4.31
CA GLY A 32 -3.86 -6.17 3.69
C GLY A 32 -4.20 -5.07 2.69
N PHE A 33 -3.29 -4.12 2.55
CA PHE A 33 -3.47 -3.00 1.64
C PHE A 33 -3.29 -3.44 0.20
N SER A 34 -2.43 -4.44 -0.05
CA SER A 34 -2.25 -5.04 -1.37
C SER A 34 -3.56 -5.54 -1.99
N ALA A 35 -4.40 -6.21 -1.19
CA ALA A 35 -5.67 -6.77 -1.64
C ALA A 35 -6.71 -5.68 -1.95
N LEU A 36 -6.75 -4.60 -1.16
CA LEU A 36 -7.57 -3.44 -1.48
C LEU A 36 -7.11 -2.80 -2.80
N LEU A 37 -5.80 -2.61 -3.00
CA LEU A 37 -5.27 -2.03 -4.24
C LEU A 37 -5.56 -2.93 -5.45
N GLU A 38 -5.41 -4.26 -5.33
CA GLU A 38 -5.75 -5.19 -6.41
C GLU A 38 -7.22 -5.09 -6.78
N HIS A 39 -8.11 -5.01 -5.79
CA HIS A 39 -9.53 -4.76 -6.02
C HIS A 39 -9.76 -3.45 -6.79
N LEU A 40 -9.09 -2.36 -6.41
CA LEU A 40 -9.26 -1.06 -7.08
C LEU A 40 -8.64 -1.03 -8.48
N GLU A 41 -7.52 -1.73 -8.72
CA GLU A 41 -6.88 -1.83 -10.04
C GLU A 41 -7.70 -2.67 -11.04
N THR A 42 -8.51 -3.62 -10.55
CA THR A 42 -9.22 -4.59 -11.42
C THR A 42 -10.73 -4.39 -11.49
N SER A 43 -11.33 -3.65 -10.56
CA SER A 43 -12.77 -3.41 -10.50
C SER A 43 -13.20 -2.14 -11.23
N ARG A 44 -14.49 -1.80 -11.12
CA ARG A 44 -15.05 -0.53 -11.62
C ARG A 44 -15.25 0.51 -10.52
N CYS A 45 -14.68 0.28 -9.33
CA CYS A 45 -14.82 1.16 -8.18
C CYS A 45 -14.09 2.51 -8.39
N VAL A 46 -13.04 2.50 -9.20
CA VAL A 46 -12.29 3.69 -9.59
C VAL A 46 -12.10 3.72 -11.10
N LYS A 47 -11.79 4.89 -11.64
CA LYS A 47 -11.42 5.02 -13.05
C LYS A 47 -10.18 4.17 -13.35
N GLU A 48 -10.16 3.55 -14.52
CA GLU A 48 -9.00 2.81 -15.02
C GLU A 48 -7.71 3.64 -14.87
N ASP A 49 -6.63 2.96 -14.47
CA ASP A 49 -5.32 3.55 -14.16
C ASP A 49 -5.29 4.61 -13.04
N ARG A 50 -6.40 4.91 -12.34
CA ARG A 50 -6.38 5.95 -11.29
C ARG A 50 -5.45 5.59 -10.14
N ILE A 51 -5.49 4.34 -9.68
CA ILE A 51 -4.57 3.84 -8.64
C ILE A 51 -3.12 3.98 -9.10
N ARG A 52 -2.82 3.47 -10.30
CA ARG A 52 -1.49 3.59 -10.89
C ARG A 52 -1.02 5.05 -10.95
N THR A 53 -1.88 5.96 -11.44
CA THR A 53 -1.53 7.38 -11.60
C THR A 53 -1.31 8.08 -10.26
N LEU A 54 -2.17 7.82 -9.26
CA LEU A 54 -2.02 8.34 -7.90
C LEU A 54 -0.68 7.95 -7.27
N ALA A 55 -0.19 6.73 -7.50
CA ALA A 55 1.13 6.32 -7.03
C ALA A 55 2.26 7.22 -7.56
N PHE A 56 2.11 7.82 -8.75
CA PHE A 56 3.08 8.77 -9.31
C PHE A 56 2.81 10.23 -8.91
N GLU A 57 1.64 10.53 -8.34
CA GLU A 57 1.31 11.85 -7.76
C GLU A 57 1.85 11.99 -6.32
N CYS A 58 2.08 10.87 -5.64
CA CYS A 58 2.67 10.85 -4.30
C CYS A 58 4.13 11.38 -4.34
N PRO A 59 4.53 12.28 -3.40
CA PRO A 59 5.88 12.84 -3.37
C PRO A 59 7.02 11.81 -3.28
N GLU A 60 6.74 10.64 -2.70
CA GLU A 60 7.72 9.57 -2.50
C GLU A 60 7.93 8.67 -3.73
N TYR A 61 7.29 8.96 -4.87
CA TYR A 61 7.32 8.05 -6.04
C TYR A 61 8.74 7.68 -6.50
N GLY A 62 9.73 8.54 -6.29
CA GLY A 62 11.13 8.26 -6.66
C GLY A 62 11.74 7.04 -5.95
N PHE A 63 11.13 6.57 -4.86
CA PHE A 63 11.60 5.41 -4.10
C PHE A 63 10.99 4.07 -4.55
N TYR A 64 9.90 4.09 -5.32
CA TYR A 64 9.22 2.86 -5.74
C TYR A 64 8.72 2.89 -7.19
N GLY A 65 8.95 3.99 -7.92
CA GLY A 65 8.45 4.23 -9.27
C GLY A 65 9.56 4.66 -10.24
N ASN A 66 9.50 4.16 -11.47
CA ASN A 66 10.32 4.59 -12.59
C ASN A 66 9.56 5.66 -13.40
N ARG A 67 9.22 5.38 -14.66
CA ARG A 67 8.27 6.18 -15.44
C ARG A 67 6.94 5.45 -15.52
N LEU A 68 5.85 6.22 -15.46
CA LEU A 68 4.48 5.70 -15.63
C LEU A 68 4.31 4.92 -16.95
N THR A 69 5.07 5.25 -17.99
CA THR A 69 5.03 4.60 -19.31
C THR A 69 5.87 3.33 -19.41
N ASP A 70 6.63 2.97 -18.37
CA ASP A 70 7.50 1.80 -18.43
C ASP A 70 6.67 0.50 -18.29
N PRO A 71 7.10 -0.62 -18.92
CA PRO A 71 6.43 -1.91 -18.76
C PRO A 71 6.39 -2.40 -17.30
N TYR A 72 7.38 -2.00 -16.50
CA TYR A 72 7.49 -2.27 -15.07
C TYR A 72 7.68 -0.93 -14.33
N PRO A 73 6.59 -0.17 -14.16
CA PRO A 73 6.67 1.18 -13.62
C PRO A 73 7.02 1.18 -12.13
N PHE A 74 6.90 0.05 -11.43
CA PHE A 74 7.13 -0.04 -9.99
C PHE A 74 8.31 -0.96 -9.64
N PHE A 75 8.99 -0.67 -8.53
CA PHE A 75 10.04 -1.52 -7.98
C PHE A 75 10.08 -1.47 -6.44
N CYS A 76 10.60 -2.53 -5.83
CA CYS A 76 10.88 -2.55 -4.40
C CYS A 76 12.22 -1.86 -4.12
N PHE A 77 12.22 -0.82 -3.30
CA PHE A 77 13.45 -0.07 -2.98
C PHE A 77 14.56 -0.96 -2.38
N GLN A 78 14.18 -1.92 -1.54
CA GLN A 78 15.12 -2.76 -0.79
C GLN A 78 15.78 -3.85 -1.65
N CYS A 79 15.01 -4.51 -2.52
CA CYS A 79 15.51 -5.67 -3.28
C CYS A 79 15.53 -5.47 -4.80
N HIS A 80 15.07 -4.31 -5.28
CA HIS A 80 14.99 -3.93 -6.69
C HIS A 80 14.13 -4.85 -7.57
N ALA A 81 13.31 -5.73 -6.98
CA ALA A 81 12.32 -6.49 -7.73
C ALA A 81 11.34 -5.55 -8.43
N GLN A 82 10.96 -5.88 -9.67
CA GLN A 82 10.15 -5.03 -10.55
C GLN A 82 8.72 -5.55 -10.67
N PHE A 83 7.75 -4.64 -10.77
CA PHE A 83 6.33 -4.94 -10.77
C PHE A 83 5.57 -4.09 -11.79
N THR A 84 4.52 -4.67 -12.37
CA THR A 84 3.62 -3.98 -13.32
C THR A 84 2.46 -3.23 -12.66
N GLN A 85 2.15 -3.61 -11.42
CA GLN A 85 1.01 -3.14 -10.63
C GLN A 85 1.49 -2.74 -9.24
N ILE A 86 0.86 -1.72 -8.64
CA ILE A 86 1.25 -1.26 -7.30
C ILE A 86 0.78 -2.25 -6.24
N SER A 87 -0.35 -2.93 -6.44
CA SER A 87 -0.82 -4.02 -5.57
C SER A 87 0.22 -5.13 -5.43
N ALA A 88 0.89 -5.50 -6.53
CA ALA A 88 1.92 -6.54 -6.53
C ALA A 88 3.17 -6.12 -5.73
N LEU A 89 3.55 -4.84 -5.76
CA LEU A 89 4.62 -4.31 -4.93
C LEU A 89 4.21 -4.34 -3.44
N PHE A 90 3.00 -3.91 -3.09
CA PHE A 90 2.50 -4.01 -1.71
C PHE A 90 2.45 -5.46 -1.24
N TYR A 91 1.93 -6.37 -2.07
CA TYR A 91 1.87 -7.80 -1.77
C TYR A 91 3.26 -8.37 -1.47
N HIS A 92 4.25 -7.96 -2.26
CA HIS A 92 5.65 -8.35 -2.06
C HIS A 92 6.17 -7.90 -0.69
N VAL A 93 6.03 -6.63 -0.32
CA VAL A 93 6.57 -6.13 0.95
C VAL A 93 5.80 -6.62 2.16
N GLU A 94 4.48 -6.87 2.04
CA GLU A 94 3.67 -7.46 3.10
C GLU A 94 4.11 -8.89 3.46
N ARG A 95 4.70 -9.64 2.52
CA ARG A 95 5.07 -11.05 2.69
C ARG A 95 6.57 -11.31 2.77
N ASN A 96 7.39 -10.34 2.39
CA ASN A 96 8.84 -10.48 2.37
C ASN A 96 9.46 -9.74 3.56
N GLY A 97 9.80 -10.47 4.62
CA GLY A 97 10.29 -9.90 5.88
C GLY A 97 11.44 -8.87 5.73
N PRO A 98 12.48 -9.12 4.91
CA PRO A 98 13.51 -8.11 4.66
C PRO A 98 13.03 -6.80 4.02
N CYS A 99 11.87 -6.78 3.36
CA CYS A 99 11.31 -5.61 2.67
C CYS A 99 10.12 -5.00 3.42
N SER A 100 9.60 -5.66 4.46
CA SER A 100 8.36 -5.24 5.14
C SER A 100 8.50 -3.92 5.89
N TYR A 101 9.72 -3.53 6.25
CA TYR A 101 9.98 -2.24 6.89
C TYR A 101 9.50 -1.06 6.03
N LEU A 102 9.46 -1.20 4.70
CA LEU A 102 9.01 -0.15 3.78
C LEU A 102 7.54 0.26 3.99
N LEU A 103 6.75 -0.56 4.70
CA LEU A 103 5.36 -0.27 5.10
C LEU A 103 5.24 0.55 6.39
N GLY A 104 6.36 0.78 7.08
CA GLY A 104 6.41 1.55 8.33
C GLY A 104 6.05 3.02 8.11
N ASP A 105 5.65 3.68 9.19
CA ASP A 105 5.29 5.09 9.14
C ASP A 105 6.53 5.94 8.79
N GLY A 106 6.38 6.84 7.81
CA GLY A 106 7.50 7.63 7.29
C GLY A 106 8.31 6.95 6.19
N GLU A 107 8.14 5.64 5.97
CA GLU A 107 8.79 4.89 4.89
C GLU A 107 8.01 5.02 3.58
N CYS A 108 8.66 4.79 2.44
CA CYS A 108 8.10 5.18 1.14
C CYS A 108 6.74 4.54 0.81
N LEU A 109 6.51 3.27 1.17
CA LEU A 109 5.23 2.59 0.93
C LEU A 109 4.23 2.85 2.06
N GLY A 110 4.68 3.17 3.27
CA GLY A 110 3.84 3.72 4.34
C GLY A 110 3.25 5.07 3.95
N ASN A 111 4.09 6.00 3.50
CA ASN A 111 3.66 7.32 3.03
C ASN A 111 2.74 7.24 1.80
N LEU A 112 2.98 6.30 0.87
CA LEU A 112 2.06 6.06 -0.25
C LEU A 112 0.71 5.53 0.22
N ARG A 113 0.68 4.58 1.17
CA ARG A 113 -0.57 4.07 1.75
C ARG A 113 -1.37 5.22 2.36
N ASP A 114 -0.71 6.05 3.15
CA ASP A 114 -1.37 7.17 3.83
C ASP A 114 -1.85 8.22 2.82
N PHE A 115 -1.09 8.48 1.75
CA PHE A 115 -1.51 9.33 0.63
C PHE A 115 -2.81 8.85 -0.04
N TYR A 116 -2.96 7.54 -0.30
CA TYR A 116 -4.22 6.99 -0.82
C TYR A 116 -5.38 7.18 0.14
N ILE A 117 -5.15 6.92 1.43
CA ILE A 117 -6.15 7.07 2.48
C ILE A 117 -6.60 8.53 2.52
N GLU A 118 -5.68 9.49 2.61
CA GLU A 118 -5.99 10.91 2.61
C GLU A 118 -6.74 11.35 1.34
N TYR A 119 -6.34 10.85 0.16
CA TYR A 119 -6.98 11.18 -1.11
C TYR A 119 -8.46 10.75 -1.14
N TYR A 120 -8.78 9.56 -0.65
CA TYR A 120 -10.14 9.01 -0.70
C TYR A 120 -10.99 9.31 0.55
N ASP A 121 -10.37 9.53 1.73
CA ASP A 121 -11.05 9.91 2.97
C ASP A 121 -11.34 11.42 3.06
N CYS A 122 -10.82 12.24 2.14
CA CYS A 122 -11.14 13.66 2.06
C CYS A 122 -12.28 13.93 1.05
N PRO A 123 -13.57 13.89 1.46
CA PRO A 123 -14.68 14.21 0.58
C PRO A 123 -14.67 15.71 0.25
N GLY A 124 -14.05 16.09 -0.88
CA GLY A 124 -14.11 17.45 -1.41
C GLY A 124 -12.84 18.00 -2.07
N CYS A 125 -11.71 17.30 -2.04
CA CYS A 125 -10.47 17.83 -2.64
C CYS A 125 -10.45 17.82 -4.18
N ASP A 126 -11.37 17.11 -4.83
CA ASP A 126 -11.59 17.18 -6.29
C ASP A 126 -12.39 18.42 -6.73
N SER A 127 -12.71 19.36 -5.83
CA SER A 127 -13.40 20.61 -6.18
C SER A 127 -12.44 21.72 -6.61
N LEU A 128 -11.60 21.48 -7.62
CA LEU A 128 -10.94 22.55 -8.38
C LEU A 128 -10.86 22.23 -9.88
N GLY A 129 -11.74 22.86 -10.65
CA GLY A 129 -11.38 23.46 -11.93
C GLY A 129 -11.94 22.83 -13.20
N TYR A 130 -13.21 23.14 -13.51
CA TYR A 130 -13.60 23.52 -14.89
C TYR A 130 -14.27 24.89 -14.85
#